data_AF-A0A2H9NT21-F1
#
_entry.id   AF-A0A2H9NT21-F1
#
_cell.length_a   1.000
_cell.length_b   1.000
_cell.length_c   1.000
_cell.angle_alpha   90.00
_cell.angle_beta   90.00
_cell.angle_gamma   90.00
#
_symmetry.space_group_name_H-M   'P 1'
#
loop_
_entity.id
_entity.type
_entity.pdbx_description
1 polymer ?
#
loop_
_entity_poly.entity_id
_entity_poly.type
_entity_poly.pdbx_seq_one_letter_code
_entity_poly.pdbx_strand_id
1 'polypeptide(L)'
;MTIVLENVPRKESVFGFGDFKHLADNVDGLKVLIDIGHAHIYYGMDNVFKYLKAFMPKIDHLHFHDNYGEEDDHLPIGACSIDYKSVVEFLKKKKYDKTITFEIFTKDKDYASISMQKIKGMWGVK
;
A
#
# COMPACT_ATOMS: atom_id res chain seq x y z
N MET A 1 20.64 -2.03 7.98
CA MET A 1 19.25 -2.02 8.50
C MET A 1 18.57 -0.80 7.92
N THR A 2 17.39 -0.96 7.33
CA THR A 2 16.59 0.16 6.78
C THR A 2 15.39 0.39 7.69
N ILE A 3 15.10 1.64 8.02
CA ILE A 3 13.86 2.03 8.70
C ILE A 3 12.90 2.55 7.64
N VAL A 4 11.67 2.06 7.65
CA VAL A 4 10.60 2.50 6.76
C VAL A 4 9.47 3.12 7.58
N LEU A 5 8.96 4.27 7.11
CA LEU A 5 7.79 4.92 7.69
C LEU A 5 6.54 4.49 6.91
N GLU A 6 5.53 4.01 7.62
CA GLU A 6 4.23 3.59 7.06
C GLU A 6 3.18 4.71 7.15
N ASN A 7 2.40 4.91 6.08
CA ASN A 7 1.27 5.83 6.10
C ASN A 7 0.10 5.18 6.83
N VAL A 8 -0.57 5.91 7.72
CA VAL A 8 -1.74 5.44 8.49
C VAL A 8 -3.01 6.19 8.07
N PRO A 9 -4.20 5.57 8.15
CA PRO A 9 -5.44 6.21 7.74
C PRO A 9 -5.94 7.14 8.85
N ARG A 10 -6.01 8.45 8.58
CA ARG A 10 -6.54 9.44 9.54
C ARG A 10 -7.39 10.51 8.85
N LYS A 11 -8.58 10.76 9.40
CA LYS A 11 -9.58 11.71 8.89
C LYS A 11 -9.28 13.17 9.27
N GLU A 12 -8.74 13.41 10.47
CA GLU A 12 -8.44 14.74 11.03
C GLU A 12 -7.07 14.72 11.77
N SER A 13 -6.27 15.79 11.65
CA SER A 13 -4.79 15.74 11.59
C SER A 13 -4.02 15.73 12.92
N VAL A 14 -3.25 14.64 13.10
CA VAL A 14 -1.78 14.65 13.28
C VAL A 14 -1.27 13.45 12.45
N PHE A 15 -0.27 13.62 11.59
CA PHE A 15 0.30 12.60 10.67
C PHE A 15 -0.47 12.31 9.37
N GLY A 16 -0.98 13.35 8.70
CA GLY A 16 -1.56 13.22 7.34
C GLY A 16 -0.50 13.14 6.23
N PHE A 17 -0.93 13.15 4.95
CA PHE A 17 0.00 13.12 3.79
C PHE A 17 1.11 14.18 3.87
N GLY A 18 0.76 15.40 4.31
CA GLY A 18 1.71 16.50 4.44
C GLY A 18 2.83 16.21 5.44
N ASP A 19 2.45 15.75 6.64
CA ASP A 19 3.38 15.38 7.71
C ASP A 19 4.24 14.17 7.31
N PHE A 20 3.60 13.15 6.73
CA PHE A 20 4.28 11.95 6.23
C PHE A 20 5.32 12.32 5.16
N LYS A 21 4.95 13.19 4.22
CA LYS A 21 5.86 13.70 3.19
C LYS A 21 7.00 14.52 3.80
N HIS A 22 6.69 15.37 4.77
CA HIS A 22 7.68 16.18 5.46
C HIS A 22 8.74 15.29 6.13
N LEU A 23 8.33 14.26 6.87
CA LEU A 23 9.26 13.31 7.50
C LEU A 23 10.09 12.56 6.46
N ALA A 24 9.44 12.01 5.43
CA ALA A 24 10.12 11.26 4.37
C ALA A 24 11.14 12.11 3.58
N ASP A 25 10.95 13.43 3.54
CA ASP A 25 11.86 14.35 2.85
C ASP A 25 12.97 14.94 3.72
N ASN A 26 12.76 15.04 5.03
CA ASN A 26 13.67 15.77 5.93
C ASN A 26 14.40 14.87 6.93
N VAL A 27 14.09 13.56 7.00
CA VAL A 27 14.84 12.60 7.81
C VAL A 27 15.81 11.81 6.93
N ASP A 28 17.11 12.06 7.11
CA ASP A 28 18.15 11.41 6.32
C ASP A 28 18.11 9.88 6.46
N GLY A 29 18.17 9.21 5.31
CA GLY A 29 18.15 7.75 5.24
C GLY A 29 16.77 7.11 5.45
N LEU A 30 15.73 7.89 5.78
CA LEU A 30 14.38 7.35 5.93
C LEU A 30 13.81 6.91 4.57
N LYS A 31 13.32 5.68 4.54
CA LYS A 31 12.52 5.14 3.43
C LYS A 31 11.06 5.10 3.82
N VAL A 32 10.18 4.82 2.86
CA VAL A 32 8.76 4.67 3.16
C VAL A 32 8.26 3.28 2.82
N LEU A 33 7.30 2.87 3.62
CA LEU A 33 6.39 1.78 3.36
C LEU A 33 5.07 2.43 2.94
N ILE A 34 4.56 2.09 1.76
CA ILE A 34 3.21 2.54 1.40
C ILE A 34 2.23 1.39 1.64
N ASP A 35 1.34 1.61 2.59
CA ASP A 35 0.15 0.78 2.74
C ASP A 35 -0.93 1.29 1.77
N ILE A 36 -1.30 0.42 0.83
CA ILE A 36 -2.28 0.71 -0.21
C ILE A 36 -3.70 0.85 0.36
N GLY A 37 -4.06 0.02 1.33
CA GLY A 37 -5.37 0.06 1.95
C GLY A 37 -5.55 1.30 2.80
N HIS A 38 -4.56 1.67 3.63
CA HIS A 38 -4.57 2.93 4.37
C HIS A 38 -4.70 4.16 3.44
N ALA A 39 -4.01 4.14 2.29
CA ALA A 39 -4.10 5.23 1.32
C ALA A 39 -5.46 5.29 0.61
N HIS A 40 -6.21 4.17 0.55
CA HIS A 40 -7.53 4.11 -0.06
C HIS A 40 -8.65 4.67 0.83
N ILE A 41 -8.50 4.57 2.16
CA ILE A 41 -9.50 5.02 3.13
C ILE A 41 -9.77 6.53 2.98
N TYR A 42 -11.05 6.90 3.03
CA TYR A 42 -11.65 8.25 2.87
C TYR A 42 -11.51 8.91 1.49
N TYR A 43 -10.53 8.52 0.68
CA TYR A 43 -10.16 9.27 -0.52
C TYR A 43 -10.04 8.42 -1.80
N GLY A 44 -10.21 7.10 -1.69
CA GLY A 44 -10.25 6.18 -2.82
C GLY A 44 -8.93 6.06 -3.59
N MET A 45 -9.04 5.55 -4.82
CA MET A 45 -7.90 5.25 -5.70
C MET A 45 -7.04 6.47 -6.05
N ASP A 46 -7.63 7.67 -6.11
CA ASP A 46 -6.86 8.88 -6.41
C ASP A 46 -5.78 9.15 -5.35
N ASN A 47 -6.09 8.88 -4.08
CA ASN A 47 -5.14 9.04 -3.00
C ASN A 47 -4.10 7.92 -2.96
N VAL A 48 -4.49 6.67 -3.27
CA VAL A 48 -3.52 5.58 -3.50
C VAL A 48 -2.45 6.01 -4.52
N PHE A 49 -2.88 6.51 -5.68
CA PHE A 49 -1.93 6.96 -6.70
C PHE A 49 -1.19 8.24 -6.33
N LYS A 50 -1.77 9.12 -5.51
CA LYS A 50 -1.08 10.28 -4.97
C LYS A 50 0.11 9.85 -4.12
N TYR A 51 -0.05 8.90 -3.20
CA TYR A 51 1.05 8.35 -2.40
C TYR A 51 2.10 7.67 -3.29
N LEU A 52 1.68 6.73 -4.14
CA LEU A 52 2.60 6.01 -5.03
C LEU A 52 3.42 6.95 -5.93
N LYS A 53 2.81 8.00 -6.49
CA LYS A 53 3.51 8.98 -7.34
C LYS A 53 4.44 9.88 -6.53
N ALA A 54 4.03 10.31 -5.34
CA ALA A 54 4.80 11.24 -4.52
C ALA A 54 6.05 10.60 -3.92
N PHE A 55 5.99 9.30 -3.62
CA PHE A 55 7.05 8.64 -2.85
C PHE A 55 7.97 7.76 -3.69
N MET A 56 7.69 7.47 -4.96
CA MET A 56 8.69 6.81 -5.80
C MET A 56 9.89 7.74 -6.07
N PRO A 57 11.15 7.28 -5.96
CA PRO A 57 11.60 5.90 -5.71
C PRO A 57 11.98 5.60 -4.24
N LYS A 58 11.52 6.39 -3.27
CA LYS A 58 11.78 6.18 -1.82
C LYS A 58 11.00 5.01 -1.20
N ILE A 59 10.04 4.43 -1.92
CA ILE A 59 9.28 3.26 -1.48
C ILE A 59 10.21 2.05 -1.42
N ASP A 60 10.44 1.53 -0.21
CA ASP A 60 11.28 0.34 0.01
C ASP A 60 10.43 -0.90 0.36
N HIS A 61 9.19 -0.71 0.82
CA HIS A 61 8.25 -1.78 1.11
C HIS A 61 6.80 -1.37 0.84
N LEU A 62 5.91 -2.36 0.71
CA LEU A 62 4.48 -2.14 0.49
C LEU A 62 3.66 -3.08 1.37
N HIS A 63 2.53 -2.59 1.88
CA HIS A 63 1.49 -3.39 2.53
C HIS A 63 0.22 -3.42 1.70
N PHE A 64 -0.30 -4.62 1.51
CA PHE A 64 -1.42 -4.91 0.62
C PHE A 64 -2.53 -5.60 1.42
N HIS A 65 -3.68 -4.96 1.45
CA HIS A 65 -4.96 -5.53 1.90
C HIS A 65 -6.11 -4.80 1.19
N ASP A 66 -7.33 -5.32 1.25
CA ASP A 66 -8.50 -4.70 0.65
C ASP A 66 -9.37 -4.04 1.71
N ASN A 67 -10.16 -3.04 1.30
CA ASN A 67 -11.16 -2.38 2.12
C ASN A 67 -12.21 -1.67 1.25
N TYR A 68 -13.30 -1.22 1.86
CA TYR A 68 -14.37 -0.48 1.16
C TYR A 68 -14.12 1.03 1.06
N GLY A 69 -13.02 1.53 1.62
CA GLY A 69 -12.67 2.96 1.64
C GLY A 69 -13.21 3.73 2.85
N GLU A 70 -13.84 3.05 3.81
CA GLU A 70 -14.41 3.68 5.01
C GLU A 70 -13.63 3.31 6.28
N GLU A 71 -13.30 2.03 6.42
CA GLU A 71 -12.59 1.46 7.56
C GLU A 71 -11.36 0.68 7.10
N ASP A 72 -10.52 0.34 8.08
CA ASP A 72 -9.30 -0.41 7.87
C ASP A 72 -9.55 -1.91 7.95
N ASP A 73 -10.29 -2.41 6.96
CA ASP A 73 -10.91 -3.74 7.04
C ASP A 73 -9.90 -4.91 6.98
N HIS A 74 -8.68 -4.69 6.46
CA HIS A 74 -7.65 -5.73 6.25
C HIS A 74 -8.18 -7.00 5.54
N LEU A 75 -9.04 -6.83 4.55
CA LEU A 75 -9.71 -7.92 3.84
C LEU A 75 -8.85 -8.51 2.70
N PRO A 76 -9.14 -9.75 2.25
CA PRO A 76 -8.38 -10.40 1.18
C PRO A 76 -8.46 -9.62 -0.13
N ILE A 77 -7.38 -9.63 -0.91
CA ILE A 77 -7.29 -8.89 -2.17
C ILE A 77 -8.38 -9.32 -3.15
N GLY A 78 -9.10 -8.34 -3.70
CA GLY A 78 -10.22 -8.54 -4.63
C GLY A 78 -11.53 -8.92 -3.94
N ALA A 79 -11.65 -8.66 -2.63
CA ALA A 79 -12.91 -8.77 -1.89
C ALA A 79 -13.69 -7.44 -1.87
N CYS A 80 -12.99 -6.32 -2.05
CA CYS A 80 -13.57 -4.98 -1.90
C CYS A 80 -13.27 -4.11 -3.14
N SER A 81 -13.02 -2.81 -2.95
CA SER A 81 -13.05 -1.81 -4.02
C SER A 81 -11.68 -1.33 -4.52
N ILE A 82 -10.57 -1.83 -3.97
CA ILE A 82 -9.23 -1.40 -4.41
C ILE A 82 -8.88 -2.05 -5.76
N ASP A 83 -8.60 -1.21 -6.77
CA ASP A 83 -8.14 -1.67 -8.09
C ASP A 83 -6.64 -2.01 -8.08
N TYR A 84 -6.34 -3.20 -7.56
CA TYR A 84 -4.99 -3.75 -7.51
C TYR A 84 -4.36 -3.98 -8.88
N LYS A 85 -5.16 -4.16 -9.95
CA LYS A 85 -4.60 -4.32 -11.30
C LYS A 85 -3.89 -3.03 -11.72
N SER A 86 -4.55 -1.89 -11.55
CA SER A 86 -3.95 -0.57 -11.86
C SER A 86 -2.76 -0.25 -10.95
N VAL A 87 -2.80 -0.64 -9.66
CA VAL A 87 -1.66 -0.50 -8.73
C VAL A 87 -0.45 -1.31 -9.23
N VAL A 88 -0.66 -2.59 -9.55
CA VAL A 88 0.41 -3.47 -10.05
C VAL A 88 0.98 -2.97 -11.38
N GLU A 89 0.14 -2.54 -12.32
CA GLU A 89 0.59 -1.96 -13.59
C GLU A 89 1.46 -0.72 -13.37
N PHE A 90 1.09 0.16 -12.44
CA PHE A 90 1.88 1.32 -12.07
C PHE A 90 3.24 0.92 -11.47
N LEU A 91 3.26 -0.01 -10.51
CA LEU A 91 4.49 -0.47 -9.85
C LEU A 91 5.46 -1.12 -10.85
N LYS A 92 4.94 -1.94 -11.77
CA LYS A 92 5.72 -2.52 -12.88
C LYS A 92 6.31 -1.44 -13.78
N LYS A 93 5.51 -0.44 -14.17
CA LYS A 93 5.99 0.70 -14.98
C LYS A 93 7.10 1.48 -14.28
N LYS A 94 7.05 1.56 -12.95
CA LYS A 94 8.08 2.19 -12.11
C LYS A 94 9.23 1.26 -11.73
N LYS A 95 9.25 0.02 -12.25
CA LYS A 95 10.28 -0.99 -11.99
C LYS A 95 10.48 -1.27 -10.50
N TYR A 96 9.40 -1.28 -9.73
CA TYR A 96 9.46 -1.69 -8.32
C TYR A 96 9.87 -3.17 -8.22
N ASP A 97 10.93 -3.45 -7.46
CA ASP A 97 11.56 -4.77 -7.33
C ASP A 97 11.80 -5.17 -5.86
N LYS A 98 11.09 -4.53 -4.93
CA LYS A 98 11.17 -4.80 -3.49
C LYS A 98 10.04 -5.72 -3.04
N THR A 99 9.76 -5.73 -1.74
CA THR A 99 8.86 -6.67 -1.09
C THR A 99 7.44 -6.13 -0.91
N ILE A 100 6.50 -7.04 -0.72
CA ILE A 100 5.09 -6.76 -0.41
C ILE A 100 4.70 -7.67 0.74
N THR A 101 4.11 -7.12 1.81
CA THR A 101 3.43 -7.91 2.85
C THR A 101 1.92 -7.88 2.59
N PHE A 102 1.26 -9.03 2.75
CA PHE A 102 -0.19 -9.14 2.70
C PHE A 102 -0.74 -9.06 4.13
N GLU A 103 -1.33 -7.93 4.51
CA GLU A 103 -1.88 -7.70 5.85
C GLU A 103 -3.35 -8.11 5.89
N ILE A 104 -3.59 -9.42 5.85
CA ILE A 104 -4.94 -10.00 5.84
C ILE A 104 -5.29 -10.48 7.25
N PHE A 105 -6.22 -9.80 7.93
CA PHE A 105 -6.54 -10.07 9.33
C PHE A 105 -7.65 -11.10 9.46
N THR A 106 -7.25 -12.35 9.45
CA THR A 106 -8.17 -13.50 9.53
C THR A 106 -7.49 -14.68 10.21
N LYS A 107 -8.30 -15.58 10.77
CA LYS A 107 -7.83 -16.87 11.30
C LYS A 107 -7.48 -17.86 10.19
N ASP A 108 -8.12 -17.72 9.03
CA ASP A 108 -7.91 -18.61 7.90
C ASP A 108 -6.79 -18.09 6.99
N LYS A 109 -5.64 -18.76 7.06
CA LYS A 109 -4.43 -18.36 6.31
C LYS A 109 -4.56 -18.52 4.80
N ASP A 110 -5.57 -19.24 4.32
CA ASP A 110 -5.77 -19.44 2.88
C ASP A 110 -6.10 -18.12 2.18
N TYR A 111 -6.74 -17.18 2.88
CA TYR A 111 -7.04 -15.85 2.33
C TYR A 111 -5.78 -15.02 2.01
N ALA A 112 -4.74 -15.11 2.84
CA ALA A 112 -3.45 -14.46 2.54
C ALA A 112 -2.79 -15.14 1.33
N SER A 113 -2.85 -16.47 1.26
CA SER A 113 -2.29 -17.24 0.14
C SER A 113 -2.99 -16.92 -1.18
N ILE A 114 -4.33 -16.85 -1.18
CA ILE A 114 -5.14 -16.48 -2.35
C ILE A 114 -4.82 -15.03 -2.78
N SER A 115 -4.68 -14.11 -1.83
CA SER A 115 -4.31 -12.72 -2.11
C SER A 115 -2.95 -12.62 -2.81
N MET A 116 -1.96 -13.35 -2.31
CA MET A 116 -0.65 -13.45 -2.94
C MET A 116 -0.74 -14.01 -4.37
N GLN A 117 -1.50 -15.09 -4.58
CA GLN A 117 -1.69 -15.68 -5.91
C GLN A 117 -2.33 -14.71 -6.90
N LYS A 118 -3.35 -13.95 -6.47
CA LYS A 118 -3.97 -12.91 -7.30
C LYS A 118 -2.97 -11.85 -7.73
N ILE A 119 -2.18 -11.31 -6.79
CA ILE A 119 -1.15 -10.32 -7.11
C ILE A 119 -0.06 -10.90 -8.01
N LYS A 120 0.41 -12.13 -7.76
CA LYS A 120 1.35 -12.80 -8.66
C LYS A 120 0.80 -12.89 -10.09
N GLY A 121 -0.46 -13.26 -10.23
CA GLY A 121 -1.17 -13.31 -11.52
C GLY A 121 -1.20 -11.95 -12.22
N MET A 122 -1.53 -10.88 -11.50
CA MET A 122 -1.49 -9.50 -12.03
C MET A 122 -0.06 -9.06 -12.39
N TRP A 123 0.93 -9.48 -11.60
CA TRP A 123 2.33 -9.13 -11.82
C TRP A 123 2.93 -9.87 -13.02
N GLY A 124 2.39 -11.05 -13.34
CA GLY A 124 2.88 -11.94 -14.39
C GLY A 124 4.04 -12.83 -13.93
N VAL A 125 4.09 -13.16 -12.64
CA VAL A 125 5.09 -14.07 -12.06
C VAL A 125 4.40 -15.37 -11.65
N LYS A 126 5.10 -16.50 -11.82
CA LYS A 126 4.60 -17.83 -11.43
C LYS A 126 4.80 -18.08 -9.94
#